data_AF-A0A8H8R6A0-F1
#
_entry.id   AF-A0A8H8R6A0-F1
#
_cell.length_a   1.000
_cell.length_b   1.000
_cell.length_c   1.000
_cell.angle_alpha   90.00
_cell.angle_beta   90.00
_cell.angle_gamma   90.00
#
_symmetry.space_group_name_H-M   'P 1'
#
loop_
_entity.id
_entity.type
_entity.pdbx_description
1 polymer ?
#
loop_
_entity_poly.entity_id
_entity_poly.type
_entity_poly.pdbx_seq_one_letter_code
_entity_poly.pdbx_strand_id
1 'polypeptide(L)'
;PSLHLLFIGLNPGLTTASAGHAYAHPSNRFWSLLHSSGITTRRLRPDEDGTLLDWGCGNTNIVARPTRNGSELSRGEMDGSVGVLVEKIAKWRPEAVCVVGKSIWESMFRVLKGRSLRKDEFAYGWQEGERVGVDGDGKNGEMIKGWEGARIFVACSTSGLAASVPFAEKERIWRELGVWIQGRRAERANAEIAEPAVNI
;
A
#
# COMPACT_ATOMS: atom_id res chain seq x y z
N PRO A 1 -7.38 10.70 7.56
CA PRO A 1 -6.72 11.77 6.77
C PRO A 1 -5.27 11.91 7.24
N SER A 2 -4.37 12.50 6.44
CA SER A 2 -2.93 12.66 6.76
C SER A 2 -2.12 11.36 6.83
N LEU A 3 -2.46 10.34 6.03
CA LEU A 3 -1.65 9.13 5.93
C LEU A 3 -0.36 9.41 5.15
N HIS A 4 0.79 8.95 5.67
CA HIS A 4 2.00 8.84 4.88
C HIS A 4 1.84 7.76 3.81
N LEU A 5 1.28 6.62 4.21
CA LEU A 5 1.28 5.42 3.38
C LEU A 5 0.00 4.63 3.52
N LEU A 6 -0.56 4.19 2.40
CA LEU A 6 -1.63 3.20 2.38
C LEU A 6 -1.11 1.89 1.75
N PHE A 7 -1.09 0.80 2.51
CA PHE A 7 -0.81 -0.53 1.98
C PHE A 7 -2.02 -1.05 1.21
N ILE A 8 -1.76 -1.67 0.06
CA ILE A 8 -2.77 -2.29 -0.82
C ILE A 8 -2.41 -3.77 -0.97
N GLY A 9 -3.09 -4.62 -0.19
CA GLY A 9 -3.03 -6.07 -0.34
C GLY A 9 -3.92 -6.59 -1.49
N LEU A 10 -3.81 -7.88 -1.77
CA LEU A 10 -4.60 -8.53 -2.82
C LEU A 10 -6.06 -8.68 -2.38
N ASN A 11 -6.27 -9.52 -1.38
CA ASN A 11 -7.55 -9.81 -0.74
C ASN A 11 -7.26 -10.53 0.59
N PRO A 12 -8.23 -10.59 1.53
CA PRO A 12 -8.01 -11.33 2.75
C PRO A 12 -7.94 -12.84 2.48
N GLY A 13 -6.93 -13.52 3.00
CA GLY A 13 -6.94 -14.98 3.11
C GLY A 13 -8.00 -15.44 4.11
N LEU A 14 -8.45 -16.71 4.06
CA LEU A 14 -9.48 -17.22 4.98
C LEU A 14 -9.14 -16.99 6.46
N THR A 15 -7.87 -17.16 6.87
CA THR A 15 -7.42 -16.88 8.24
C THR A 15 -7.49 -15.40 8.58
N THR A 16 -7.04 -14.52 7.69
CA THR A 16 -7.15 -13.05 7.83
C THR A 16 -8.60 -12.64 7.99
N ALA A 17 -9.50 -13.19 7.15
CA ALA A 17 -10.92 -12.90 7.21
C ALA A 17 -11.57 -13.38 8.52
N SER A 18 -11.23 -14.61 8.95
CA SER A 18 -11.78 -15.19 10.18
C SER A 18 -11.27 -14.49 11.44
N ALA A 19 -10.00 -14.08 11.45
CA ALA A 19 -9.39 -13.38 12.57
C ALA A 19 -9.82 -11.91 12.66
N GLY A 20 -10.31 -11.31 11.57
CA GLY A 20 -10.65 -9.89 11.51
C GLY A 20 -9.42 -8.96 11.51
N HIS A 21 -8.22 -9.51 11.31
CA HIS A 21 -6.96 -8.77 11.41
C HIS A 21 -6.12 -8.91 10.15
N ALA A 22 -5.57 -7.80 9.67
CA ALA A 22 -4.78 -7.75 8.45
C ALA A 22 -3.54 -8.66 8.53
N TYR A 23 -3.30 -9.40 7.45
CA TYR A 23 -2.14 -10.29 7.30
C TYR A 23 -1.97 -11.30 8.45
N ALA A 24 -3.07 -11.78 9.06
CA ALA A 24 -3.01 -12.63 10.25
C ALA A 24 -2.48 -14.06 10.03
N HIS A 25 -2.41 -14.55 8.79
CA HIS A 25 -1.91 -15.90 8.53
C HIS A 25 -0.43 -16.04 8.97
N PRO A 26 -0.03 -17.08 9.73
CA PRO A 26 1.32 -17.20 10.31
C PRO A 26 2.47 -17.20 9.29
N SER A 27 2.22 -17.67 8.08
CA SER A 27 3.22 -17.65 6.99
C SER A 27 3.38 -16.27 6.33
N ASN A 28 2.51 -15.30 6.63
CA ASN A 28 2.59 -13.97 6.08
C ASN A 28 3.72 -13.17 6.76
N ARG A 29 4.56 -12.53 5.95
CA ARG A 29 5.76 -11.81 6.40
C ARG A 29 5.56 -10.30 6.52
N PHE A 30 4.34 -9.79 6.33
CA PHE A 30 4.05 -8.35 6.37
C PHE A 30 4.59 -7.71 7.65
N TRP A 31 4.16 -8.20 8.82
CA TRP A 31 4.56 -7.64 10.10
C TRP A 31 6.07 -7.73 10.39
N SER A 32 6.74 -8.79 9.93
CA SER A 32 8.20 -8.90 10.05
C SER A 32 8.93 -7.94 9.12
N LEU A 33 8.46 -7.77 7.88
CA LEU A 33 9.06 -6.86 6.88
C LEU A 33 8.80 -5.39 7.23
N LEU A 34 7.67 -5.10 7.88
CA LEU A 34 7.35 -3.76 8.38
C LEU A 34 8.35 -3.32 9.47
N HIS A 35 8.71 -4.25 10.35
CA HIS A 35 9.70 -4.02 11.38
C HIS A 35 11.13 -3.96 10.82
N SER A 36 11.55 -4.96 10.02
CA SER A 36 12.93 -5.01 9.52
C SER A 36 13.25 -3.88 8.52
N SER A 37 12.24 -3.32 7.85
CA SER A 37 12.41 -2.11 7.02
C SER A 37 12.57 -0.82 7.84
N GLY A 38 12.17 -0.83 9.11
CA GLY A 38 12.14 0.35 9.97
C GLY A 38 10.89 1.24 9.81
N ILE A 39 9.85 0.75 9.12
CA ILE A 39 8.54 1.42 9.07
C ILE A 39 7.96 1.48 10.50
N THR A 40 8.00 0.36 11.23
CA THR A 40 7.71 0.33 12.67
C THR A 40 8.98 0.09 13.48
N THR A 41 9.10 0.71 14.66
CA THR A 41 10.29 0.54 15.53
C THR A 41 10.28 -0.77 16.33
N ARG A 42 9.13 -1.46 16.36
CA ARG A 42 8.97 -2.81 16.90
C ARG A 42 8.14 -3.65 15.95
N ARG A 43 8.19 -4.97 16.11
CA ARG A 43 7.30 -5.89 15.41
C ARG A 43 5.89 -5.83 16.02
N LEU A 44 4.93 -5.36 15.24
CA LEU A 44 3.51 -5.44 15.58
C LEU A 44 2.97 -6.86 15.33
N ARG A 45 1.93 -7.23 16.06
CA ARG A 45 1.12 -8.42 15.81
C ARG A 45 -0.08 -8.08 14.92
N PRO A 46 -0.71 -9.07 14.26
CA PRO A 46 -1.94 -8.84 13.50
C PRO A 46 -3.05 -8.14 14.29
N ASP A 47 -3.22 -8.48 15.58
CA ASP A 47 -4.22 -7.86 16.46
C ASP A 47 -3.95 -6.39 16.79
N GLU A 48 -2.78 -5.87 16.40
CA GLU A 48 -2.39 -4.47 16.57
C GLU A 48 -2.57 -3.66 15.27
N ASP A 49 -3.23 -4.20 14.24
CA ASP A 49 -3.33 -3.55 12.93
C ASP A 49 -4.01 -2.19 12.94
N GLY A 50 -4.95 -1.96 13.87
CA GLY A 50 -5.53 -0.63 14.11
C GLY A 50 -4.51 0.43 14.52
N THR A 51 -3.41 0.04 15.16
CA THR A 51 -2.33 0.96 15.57
C THR A 51 -1.49 1.44 14.40
N LEU A 52 -1.61 0.87 13.19
CA LEU A 52 -0.92 1.37 11.99
C LEU A 52 -1.16 2.87 11.76
N LEU A 53 -2.32 3.38 12.16
CA LEU A 53 -2.67 4.79 12.06
C LEU A 53 -1.74 5.69 12.89
N ASP A 54 -1.26 5.22 14.04
CA ASP A 54 -0.28 5.92 14.89
C ASP A 54 1.09 6.03 14.19
N TRP A 55 1.35 5.13 13.23
CA TRP A 55 2.53 5.17 12.36
C TRP A 55 2.29 5.97 11.06
N GLY A 56 1.15 6.66 10.95
CA GLY A 56 0.71 7.33 9.74
C GLY A 56 0.44 6.39 8.56
N CYS A 57 0.19 5.10 8.85
CA CYS A 57 -0.01 4.06 7.85
C CYS A 57 -1.44 3.53 7.88
N GLY A 58 -2.01 3.24 6.70
CA GLY A 58 -3.30 2.58 6.56
C GLY A 58 -3.17 1.26 5.78
N ASN A 59 -4.25 0.49 5.74
CA ASN A 59 -4.32 -0.74 4.96
C ASN A 59 -5.66 -0.90 4.25
N THR A 60 -5.64 -1.42 3.03
CA THR A 60 -6.80 -1.85 2.25
C THR A 60 -6.41 -3.04 1.35
N ASN A 61 -7.38 -3.64 0.68
CA ASN A 61 -7.14 -4.58 -0.42
C ASN A 61 -7.73 -4.05 -1.73
N ILE A 62 -7.19 -4.52 -2.87
CA ILE A 62 -7.83 -4.31 -4.18
C ILE A 62 -9.15 -5.06 -4.26
N VAL A 63 -9.21 -6.31 -3.79
CA VAL A 63 -10.44 -7.13 -3.77
C VAL A 63 -10.88 -7.40 -2.34
N ALA A 64 -12.17 -7.20 -2.06
CA ALA A 64 -12.74 -7.40 -0.72
C ALA A 64 -13.03 -8.88 -0.38
N ARG A 65 -13.35 -9.69 -1.39
CA ARG A 65 -13.77 -11.08 -1.22
C ARG A 65 -12.64 -11.97 -0.67
N PRO A 66 -12.85 -12.68 0.45
CA PRO A 66 -11.88 -13.64 0.95
C PRO A 66 -11.68 -14.84 0.02
N THR A 67 -10.44 -15.32 -0.09
CA THR A 67 -10.13 -16.56 -0.81
C THR A 67 -9.11 -17.40 -0.03
N ARG A 68 -8.97 -18.68 -0.38
CA ARG A 68 -7.91 -19.54 0.16
C ARG A 68 -6.58 -19.23 -0.51
N ASN A 69 -6.62 -18.96 -1.81
CA ASN A 69 -5.48 -18.60 -2.63
C ASN A 69 -5.82 -17.39 -3.52
N GLY A 70 -4.84 -16.50 -3.69
CA GLY A 70 -4.97 -15.36 -4.61
C GLY A 70 -5.19 -15.77 -6.07
N SER A 71 -4.81 -17.00 -6.46
CA SER A 71 -5.09 -17.54 -7.79
C SER A 71 -6.57 -17.78 -8.08
N GLU A 72 -7.43 -17.75 -7.06
CA GLU A 72 -8.89 -17.85 -7.21
C GLU A 72 -9.52 -16.54 -7.69
N LEU A 73 -8.76 -15.43 -7.69
CA LEU A 73 -9.21 -14.16 -8.21
C LEU A 73 -8.99 -14.09 -9.72
N SER A 74 -10.07 -13.84 -10.45
CA SER A 74 -9.96 -13.63 -11.89
C SER A 74 -9.33 -12.26 -12.20
N ARG A 75 -8.76 -12.14 -13.40
CA ARG A 75 -8.29 -10.85 -13.92
C ARG A 75 -9.40 -9.80 -13.91
N GLY A 76 -10.60 -10.16 -14.38
CA GLY A 76 -11.74 -9.25 -14.45
C GLY A 76 -12.22 -8.79 -13.07
N GLU A 77 -12.14 -9.64 -12.05
CA GLU A 77 -12.50 -9.26 -10.67
C GLU A 77 -11.52 -8.25 -10.08
N MET A 78 -10.21 -8.45 -10.29
CA MET A 78 -9.19 -7.48 -9.86
C MET A 78 -9.36 -6.16 -10.61
N ASP A 79 -9.46 -6.21 -11.94
CA ASP A 79 -9.56 -5.01 -12.79
C ASP A 79 -10.86 -4.24 -12.48
N GLY A 80 -11.99 -4.95 -12.30
CA GLY A 80 -13.26 -4.35 -11.92
C GLY A 80 -13.27 -3.69 -10.53
N SER A 81 -12.32 -4.04 -9.66
CA SER A 81 -12.22 -3.46 -8.31
C SER A 81 -11.32 -2.23 -8.23
N VAL A 82 -10.56 -1.89 -9.29
CA VAL A 82 -9.62 -0.77 -9.29
C VAL A 82 -10.33 0.57 -9.06
N GLY A 83 -11.50 0.81 -9.65
CA GLY A 83 -12.24 2.06 -9.46
C GLY A 83 -12.58 2.33 -7.99
N VAL A 84 -13.09 1.32 -7.28
CA VAL A 84 -13.39 1.42 -5.83
C VAL A 84 -12.13 1.66 -5.00
N LEU A 85 -11.00 1.04 -5.39
CA LEU A 85 -9.72 1.28 -4.75
C LEU A 85 -9.25 2.73 -4.94
N VAL A 86 -9.35 3.26 -6.16
CA VAL A 86 -9.00 4.65 -6.48
C VAL A 86 -9.88 5.61 -5.67
N GLU A 87 -11.19 5.39 -5.59
CA GLU A 87 -12.10 6.22 -4.79
C GLU A 87 -11.68 6.26 -3.31
N LYS A 88 -11.24 5.13 -2.73
CA LYS A 88 -10.70 5.10 -1.37
C LYS A 88 -9.42 5.90 -1.25
N ILE A 89 -8.50 5.79 -2.22
CA ILE A 89 -7.25 6.55 -2.23
C ILE A 89 -7.54 8.05 -2.31
N ALA A 90 -8.43 8.48 -3.20
CA ALA A 90 -8.85 9.87 -3.36
C ALA A 90 -9.56 10.43 -2.11
N LYS A 91 -10.34 9.59 -1.42
CA LYS A 91 -10.99 9.94 -0.16
C LYS A 91 -9.98 10.19 0.97
N TRP A 92 -9.00 9.31 1.13
CA TRP A 92 -8.08 9.33 2.28
C TRP A 92 -6.78 10.10 2.03
N ARG A 93 -6.46 10.36 0.76
CA ARG A 93 -5.36 11.20 0.29
C ARG A 93 -4.02 10.87 0.95
N PRO A 94 -3.55 9.60 0.89
CA PRO A 94 -2.23 9.29 1.40
C PRO A 94 -1.14 9.98 0.57
N GLU A 95 0.02 10.26 1.15
CA GLU A 95 1.17 10.77 0.40
C GLU A 95 1.70 9.74 -0.61
N ALA A 96 1.65 8.45 -0.24
CA ALA A 96 1.99 7.34 -1.11
C ALA A 96 1.07 6.12 -0.87
N VAL A 97 1.02 5.23 -1.85
CA VAL A 97 0.49 3.87 -1.73
C VAL A 97 1.60 2.85 -1.88
N CYS A 98 1.53 1.76 -1.11
CA CYS A 98 2.39 0.59 -1.29
C CYS A 98 1.56 -0.59 -1.81
N VAL A 99 1.78 -0.94 -3.07
CA VAL A 99 1.14 -2.09 -3.72
C VAL A 99 1.89 -3.36 -3.34
N VAL A 100 1.28 -4.20 -2.50
CA VAL A 100 1.93 -5.37 -1.87
C VAL A 100 1.85 -6.60 -2.77
N GLY A 101 2.36 -6.47 -4.00
CA GLY A 101 2.46 -7.55 -4.96
C GLY A 101 2.31 -7.12 -6.41
N LYS A 102 3.14 -7.70 -7.28
CA LYS A 102 3.18 -7.40 -8.72
C LYS A 102 1.82 -7.54 -9.42
N SER A 103 1.05 -8.58 -9.14
CA SER A 103 -0.23 -8.83 -9.84
C SER A 103 -1.26 -7.73 -9.56
N ILE A 104 -1.23 -7.13 -8.37
CA ILE A 104 -2.07 -5.99 -8.00
C ILE A 104 -1.65 -4.78 -8.85
N TRP A 105 -0.35 -4.52 -8.95
CA TRP A 105 0.16 -3.42 -9.78
C TRP A 105 -0.18 -3.61 -11.25
N GLU A 106 -0.02 -4.82 -11.79
CA GLU A 106 -0.41 -5.11 -13.17
C GLU A 106 -1.91 -4.85 -13.42
N SER A 107 -2.77 -5.10 -12.42
CA SER A 107 -4.21 -4.81 -12.49
C SER A 107 -4.51 -3.32 -12.48
N MET A 108 -3.94 -2.60 -11.51
CA MET A 108 -4.05 -1.14 -11.46
C MET A 108 -3.54 -0.52 -12.76
N PHE A 109 -2.36 -0.91 -13.23
CA PHE A 109 -1.75 -0.40 -14.46
C PHE A 109 -2.65 -0.63 -15.68
N ARG A 110 -3.23 -1.83 -15.83
CA ARG A 110 -4.14 -2.12 -16.94
C ARG A 110 -5.33 -1.17 -16.99
N VAL A 111 -5.95 -0.93 -15.84
CA VAL A 111 -7.14 -0.09 -15.75
C VAL A 111 -6.78 1.38 -15.93
N LEU A 112 -5.72 1.86 -15.25
CA LEU A 112 -5.31 3.26 -15.27
C LEU A 112 -4.69 3.67 -16.61
N LYS A 113 -3.98 2.77 -17.29
CA LYS A 113 -3.30 3.08 -18.57
C LYS A 113 -4.02 2.55 -19.80
N GLY A 114 -5.08 1.75 -19.63
CA GLY A 114 -5.79 1.10 -20.73
C GLY A 114 -4.97 0.06 -21.51
N ARG A 115 -3.83 -0.40 -20.95
CA ARG A 115 -2.94 -1.39 -21.60
C ARG A 115 -2.20 -2.24 -20.57
N SER A 116 -1.75 -3.43 -20.99
CA SER A 116 -0.90 -4.27 -20.14
C SER A 116 0.49 -3.67 -19.92
N LEU A 117 1.03 -3.90 -18.72
CA LEU A 117 2.41 -3.59 -18.37
C LEU A 117 3.35 -4.57 -19.09
N ARG A 118 4.35 -4.07 -19.81
CA ARG A 118 5.35 -4.93 -20.45
C ARG A 118 6.38 -5.40 -19.41
N LYS A 119 7.05 -6.51 -19.71
CA LYS A 119 8.00 -7.13 -18.77
C LYS A 119 9.20 -6.24 -18.47
N ASP A 120 9.68 -5.51 -19.47
CA ASP A 120 10.79 -4.54 -19.41
C ASP A 120 10.41 -3.23 -18.70
N GLU A 121 9.11 -2.94 -18.54
CA GLU A 121 8.63 -1.76 -17.80
C GLU A 121 8.47 -2.03 -16.30
N PHE A 122 8.49 -3.30 -15.87
CA PHE A 122 8.25 -3.65 -14.48
C PHE A 122 9.53 -3.59 -13.65
N ALA A 123 9.48 -2.80 -12.57
CA ALA A 123 10.43 -2.85 -11.47
C ALA A 123 9.70 -2.77 -10.11
N TYR A 124 10.27 -3.41 -9.08
CA TYR A 124 9.91 -3.10 -7.70
C TYR A 124 10.50 -1.74 -7.30
N GLY A 125 9.88 -1.09 -6.32
CA GLY A 125 10.28 0.23 -5.86
C GLY A 125 9.31 1.32 -6.29
N TRP A 126 9.77 2.57 -6.24
CA TRP A 126 9.01 3.74 -6.70
C TRP A 126 8.73 3.67 -8.21
N GLN A 127 7.47 3.90 -8.58
CA GLN A 127 7.06 4.05 -9.96
C GLN A 127 7.13 5.55 -10.29
N GLU A 128 8.31 6.01 -10.71
CA GLU A 128 8.57 7.45 -10.91
C GLU A 128 7.62 8.06 -11.96
N GLY A 129 7.07 9.23 -11.65
CA GLY A 129 6.08 9.91 -12.47
C GLY A 129 4.66 9.31 -12.43
N GLU A 130 4.48 8.12 -11.83
CA GLU A 130 3.17 7.51 -11.66
C GLU A 130 2.48 7.97 -10.37
N ARG A 131 1.20 8.33 -10.49
CA ARG A 131 0.34 8.74 -9.37
C ARG A 131 -1.03 8.08 -9.47
N VAL A 132 -1.71 7.96 -8.33
CA VAL A 132 -3.07 7.41 -8.26
C VAL A 132 -3.96 8.24 -7.36
N GLY A 133 -5.24 8.33 -7.74
CA GLY A 133 -6.23 9.19 -7.10
C GLY A 133 -6.20 10.61 -7.67
N VAL A 134 -5.68 10.79 -8.89
CA VAL A 134 -5.77 12.07 -9.61
C VAL A 134 -7.09 12.18 -10.35
N ASP A 135 -7.44 13.39 -10.77
CA ASP A 135 -8.60 13.62 -11.64
C ASP A 135 -8.52 12.75 -12.90
N GLY A 136 -9.62 12.04 -13.18
CA GLY A 136 -9.72 11.11 -14.30
C GLY A 136 -9.48 9.64 -13.95
N ASP A 137 -8.95 9.31 -12.75
CA ASP A 137 -8.82 7.92 -12.29
C ASP A 137 -10.18 7.29 -11.87
N GLY A 138 -11.25 8.11 -11.80
CA GLY A 138 -12.63 7.72 -11.49
C GLY A 138 -13.64 8.67 -12.13
N LYS A 139 -14.89 8.23 -12.31
CA LYS A 139 -15.91 8.93 -13.13
C LYS A 139 -16.33 10.33 -12.65
N ASN A 140 -15.89 10.80 -11.47
CA ASN A 140 -16.30 12.07 -10.86
C ASN A 140 -15.11 12.78 -10.15
N GLY A 141 -13.93 12.89 -10.78
CA GLY A 141 -12.78 13.56 -10.18
C GLY A 141 -12.91 15.08 -10.25
N GLU A 142 -13.22 15.74 -9.13
CA GLU A 142 -12.94 17.17 -8.95
C GLU A 142 -11.49 17.36 -8.48
N MET A 143 -10.73 18.22 -9.16
CA MET A 143 -9.36 18.59 -8.77
C MET A 143 -9.35 19.06 -7.33
N ILE A 144 -8.82 18.25 -6.43
CA ILE A 144 -8.63 18.66 -5.04
C ILE A 144 -7.39 19.55 -5.00
N LYS A 145 -7.61 20.87 -4.86
CA LYS A 145 -6.55 21.87 -4.75
C LYS A 145 -5.49 21.44 -3.71
N GLY A 146 -4.24 21.30 -4.17
CA GLY A 146 -3.08 21.02 -3.30
C GLY A 146 -2.73 19.54 -3.11
N TRP A 147 -3.40 18.59 -3.77
CA TRP A 147 -3.00 17.17 -3.74
C TRP A 147 -2.79 16.64 -5.16
N GLU A 148 -1.55 16.28 -5.49
CA GLU A 148 -1.17 15.80 -6.83
C GLU A 148 -1.52 14.31 -7.06
N GLY A 149 -2.19 13.66 -6.11
CA GLY A 149 -2.35 12.20 -6.08
C GLY A 149 -1.22 11.50 -5.32
N ALA A 150 -1.47 10.25 -4.92
CA ALA A 150 -0.51 9.46 -4.15
C ALA A 150 0.61 8.92 -5.04
N ARG A 151 1.87 9.02 -4.58
CA ARG A 151 3.00 8.31 -5.22
C ARG A 151 2.80 6.80 -5.11
N ILE A 152 3.30 6.04 -6.09
CA ILE A 152 3.14 4.58 -6.11
C ILE A 152 4.48 3.90 -5.82
N PHE A 153 4.49 3.05 -4.79
CA PHE A 153 5.57 2.10 -4.51
C PHE A 153 5.06 0.68 -4.75
N VAL A 154 5.80 -0.14 -5.49
CA VAL A 154 5.45 -1.55 -5.73
C VAL A 154 6.39 -2.45 -4.95
N ALA A 155 5.85 -3.15 -3.95
CA ALA A 155 6.57 -4.11 -3.13
C ALA A 155 6.35 -5.55 -3.63
N CYS A 156 7.25 -6.44 -3.23
CA CYS A 156 7.04 -7.87 -3.38
C CYS A 156 5.93 -8.37 -2.46
N SER A 157 5.26 -9.46 -2.85
CA SER A 157 4.24 -10.10 -2.00
C SER A 157 4.81 -10.61 -0.67
N THR A 158 4.05 -10.40 0.40
CA THR A 158 4.35 -10.85 1.76
C THR A 158 3.81 -12.24 2.07
N SER A 159 3.03 -12.84 1.16
CA SER A 159 2.49 -14.18 1.34
C SER A 159 3.60 -15.22 1.41
N GLY A 160 3.48 -16.18 2.32
CA GLY A 160 4.35 -17.35 2.36
C GLY A 160 4.24 -18.25 1.12
N LEU A 161 3.13 -18.13 0.35
CA LEU A 161 2.95 -18.84 -0.92
C LEU A 161 3.70 -18.17 -2.09
N ALA A 162 4.15 -16.92 -1.92
CA ALA A 162 4.88 -16.18 -2.94
C ALA A 162 6.39 -16.33 -2.74
N ALA A 163 6.96 -17.38 -3.33
CA ALA A 163 8.37 -17.77 -3.19
C ALA A 163 9.30 -17.24 -4.30
N SER A 164 8.78 -16.49 -5.28
CA SER A 164 9.57 -16.06 -6.45
C SER A 164 10.63 -14.97 -6.16
N VAL A 165 10.52 -14.28 -5.02
CA VAL A 165 11.47 -13.24 -4.60
C VAL A 165 12.23 -13.74 -3.37
N PRO A 166 13.57 -13.88 -3.42
CA PRO A 166 14.38 -14.25 -2.27
C PRO A 166 14.16 -13.31 -1.07
N PHE A 167 14.23 -13.83 0.15
CA PHE A 167 13.91 -13.03 1.34
C PHE A 167 14.81 -11.79 1.49
N ALA A 168 16.11 -11.91 1.23
CA ALA A 168 17.03 -10.77 1.26
C ALA A 168 16.61 -9.66 0.27
N GLU A 169 16.10 -10.03 -0.90
CA GLU A 169 15.58 -9.07 -1.87
C GLU A 169 14.26 -8.45 -1.40
N LYS A 170 13.40 -9.22 -0.70
CA LYS A 170 12.22 -8.65 -0.03
C LYS A 170 12.65 -7.60 1.00
N GLU A 171 13.64 -7.90 1.83
CA GLU A 171 14.14 -6.94 2.84
C GLU A 171 14.73 -5.68 2.19
N ARG A 172 15.50 -5.83 1.10
CA ARG A 172 16.03 -4.69 0.35
C ARG A 172 14.93 -3.77 -0.18
N ILE A 173 13.92 -4.35 -0.85
CA ILE A 173 12.77 -3.60 -1.40
C ILE A 173 12.01 -2.90 -0.27
N TRP A 174 11.69 -3.62 0.80
CA TRP A 174 10.94 -3.03 1.92
C TRP A 174 11.76 -1.96 2.66
N ARG A 175 13.08 -2.10 2.76
CA ARG A 175 13.96 -1.11 3.39
C ARG A 175 13.95 0.23 2.64
N GLU A 176 13.88 0.22 1.32
CA GLU A 176 13.75 1.45 0.51
C GLU A 176 12.51 2.26 0.93
N LEU A 177 11.36 1.59 1.03
CA LEU A 177 10.12 2.19 1.53
C LEU A 177 10.25 2.64 2.99
N GLY A 178 10.91 1.84 3.84
CA GLY A 178 11.13 2.17 5.24
C GLY A 178 11.99 3.42 5.47
N VAL A 179 13.06 3.60 4.68
CA VAL A 179 13.88 4.82 4.70
C VAL A 179 13.03 6.03 4.35
N TRP A 180 12.18 5.93 3.33
CA TRP A 180 11.27 7.03 2.97
C TRP A 180 10.31 7.37 4.13
N ILE A 181 9.65 6.39 4.75
CA ILE A 181 8.74 6.61 5.89
C ILE A 181 9.45 7.22 7.10
N GLN A 182 10.70 6.83 7.36
CA GLN A 182 11.51 7.44 8.42
C GLN A 182 11.74 8.93 8.13
N GLY A 183 12.10 9.28 6.89
CA GLY A 183 12.23 10.68 6.46
C GLY A 183 10.93 11.46 6.62
N ARG A 184 9.80 10.92 6.14
CA ARG A 184 8.49 11.60 6.24
C ARG A 184 8.06 11.88 7.68
N ARG A 185 8.33 10.95 8.61
CA ARG A 185 8.03 11.17 10.04
C ARG A 185 8.93 12.23 10.66
N ALA A 186 10.23 12.23 10.32
CA ALA A 186 11.15 13.26 10.79
C ALA A 186 10.75 14.65 10.29
N GLU A 187 10.34 14.77 9.03
CA GLU A 187 9.85 16.04 8.47
C GLU A 187 8.58 16.54 9.17
N ARG A 188 7.61 15.67 9.46
CA ARG A 188 6.41 16.06 10.21
C ARG A 188 6.73 16.48 11.63
N ALA A 189 7.57 15.72 12.34
CA ALA A 189 8.01 16.08 13.69
C ALA A 189 8.71 17.45 13.71
N ASN A 190 9.54 17.75 12.72
CA ASN A 190 10.20 19.06 12.60
C ASN A 190 9.20 20.18 12.29
N ALA A 191 8.17 19.93 11.46
CA ALA A 191 7.12 20.91 11.18
C ALA A 191 6.27 21.23 12.41
N GLU A 192 5.93 20.22 13.22
CA GLU A 192 5.20 20.40 14.49
C GLU A 192 6.00 21.21 15.52
N ILE A 193 7.34 21.09 15.52
CA ILE A 193 8.21 21.91 16.38
C ILE A 193 8.32 23.36 15.85
N ALA A 194 8.25 23.55 14.53
CA ALA A 194 8.43 24.84 13.87
C ALA A 194 7.18 25.73 13.90
N GLU A 195 5.98 25.18 14.11
CA GLU A 195 4.77 25.96 14.37
C GLU A 195 4.75 26.39 15.85
N PRO A 196 5.00 27.68 16.19
CA PRO A 196 4.85 28.12 17.57
C PRO A 196 3.39 27.94 17.97
N ALA A 197 3.14 27.39 19.16
CA ALA A 197 1.82 27.34 19.76
C ALA A 197 1.22 28.76 19.77
N VAL A 198 0.38 29.07 18.78
CA VAL A 198 -0.50 30.23 18.82
C VAL A 198 -1.57 29.88 19.84
N ASN A 199 -1.23 30.08 21.11
CA ASN A 199 -2.17 29.99 22.21
C ASN A 199 -3.22 31.08 22.01
N ILE A 200 -4.47 30.63 21.89
CA ILE A 200 -5.70 31.43 21.98
C ILE A 200 -5.85 31.92 23.42
#